data_AF-A0A3M6U0T6-F1
#
_entry.id   AF-A0A3M6U0T6-F1
#
_cell.length_a   1.000
_cell.length_b   1.000
_cell.length_c   1.000
_cell.angle_alpha   90.00
_cell.angle_beta   90.00
_cell.angle_gamma   90.00
#
_symmetry.space_group_name_H-M   'P 1'
#
loop_
_entity.id
_entity.type
_entity.pdbx_description
1 polymer ?
#
loop_
_entity_poly.entity_id
_entity_poly.type
_entity_poly.pdbx_seq_one_letter_code
_entity_poly.pdbx_strand_id
1 'polypeptide(L)'
;MLEELKRWYRIVLVKISQDLTEEEREELLFYCKDHIQKGLSSNFSVGVQIFDRLEKANVISWEKLDFLTEFLGAIKRQNLVTMLTAFELTRELMIYVLKRQDSQPPMTSSTASVGLHLAEMVNHVQDGVYLPAQGVIKAILKSQQRASNVLDVIRRKALPKAKETEPNTFALLVAIAAEIVLLVFDENQKQEKYALDVAIELADHLEKKVANYGSWKEFCRFVGERHNGYFCEPVAEPAPDSSWQSVLTDLVGKMKEVFFSY
;
A
#
# COMPACT_ATOMS: atom_id res chain seq x y z
N MET A 1 -3.55 2.85 -14.86
CA MET A 1 -3.00 2.29 -13.61
C MET A 1 -4.15 1.86 -12.70
N LEU A 2 -5.13 2.75 -12.53
CA LEU A 2 -6.39 2.47 -11.83
C LEU A 2 -7.15 1.25 -12.38
N GLU A 3 -7.21 1.07 -13.69
CA GLU A 3 -7.91 -0.09 -14.28
C GLU A 3 -7.20 -1.42 -13.98
N GLU A 4 -5.87 -1.44 -13.96
CA GLU A 4 -5.10 -2.62 -13.54
C GLU A 4 -5.29 -2.91 -12.04
N LEU A 5 -5.33 -1.89 -11.19
CA LEU A 5 -5.68 -2.04 -9.76
C LEU A 5 -7.10 -2.61 -9.56
N LYS A 6 -8.08 -2.09 -10.30
CA LYS A 6 -9.46 -2.60 -10.26
C LYS A 6 -9.51 -4.05 -10.72
N ARG A 7 -8.76 -4.42 -11.78
CA ARG A 7 -8.67 -5.82 -12.22
C ARG A 7 -8.02 -6.70 -11.16
N TRP A 8 -6.94 -6.24 -10.53
CA TRP A 8 -6.29 -6.96 -9.44
C TRP A 8 -7.22 -7.18 -8.24
N TYR A 9 -7.99 -6.15 -7.87
CA TYR A 9 -9.05 -6.25 -6.86
C TYR A 9 -10.05 -7.37 -7.17
N ARG A 10 -10.53 -7.46 -8.43
CA ARG A 10 -11.43 -8.54 -8.85
C ARG A 10 -10.80 -9.92 -8.67
N ILE A 11 -9.52 -10.06 -9.00
CA ILE A 11 -8.77 -11.31 -8.82
C ILE A 11 -8.69 -11.69 -7.35
N VAL A 12 -8.41 -10.73 -6.46
CA VAL A 12 -8.36 -10.94 -5.01
C VAL A 12 -9.72 -11.42 -4.47
N LEU A 13 -10.82 -10.77 -4.86
CA LEU A 13 -12.16 -11.21 -4.46
C LEU A 13 -12.50 -12.62 -4.93
N VAL A 14 -12.11 -12.99 -6.16
CA VAL A 14 -12.31 -14.36 -6.67
C VAL A 14 -11.55 -15.37 -5.82
N LYS A 15 -10.27 -15.10 -5.50
CA LYS A 15 -9.46 -15.98 -4.65
C LYS A 15 -10.07 -16.13 -3.25
N ILE A 16 -10.49 -15.03 -2.63
CA ILE A 16 -11.18 -15.07 -1.33
C ILE A 16 -12.45 -15.92 -1.43
N SER A 17 -13.27 -15.72 -2.45
CA SER A 17 -14.48 -16.53 -2.64
C SER A 17 -14.19 -18.02 -2.79
N GLN A 18 -13.08 -18.39 -3.44
CA GLN A 18 -12.68 -19.78 -3.66
C GLN A 18 -12.16 -20.42 -2.36
N ASP A 19 -11.51 -19.64 -1.50
CA ASP A 19 -10.92 -20.11 -0.25
C ASP A 19 -11.93 -20.18 0.91
N LEU A 20 -13.09 -19.53 0.81
CA LEU A 20 -14.16 -19.67 1.80
C LEU A 20 -14.80 -21.07 1.71
N THR A 21 -15.19 -21.65 2.84
CA THR A 21 -16.02 -22.89 2.85
C THR A 21 -17.49 -22.56 2.60
N GLU A 22 -18.35 -23.58 2.47
CA GLU A 22 -19.79 -23.34 2.36
C GLU A 22 -20.35 -22.72 3.65
N GLU A 23 -19.91 -23.20 4.82
CA GLU A 23 -20.32 -22.68 6.12
C GLU A 23 -19.92 -21.20 6.27
N GLU A 24 -18.68 -20.86 5.91
CA GLU A 24 -18.20 -19.46 5.96
C GLU A 24 -18.93 -18.56 4.96
N ARG A 25 -19.39 -19.12 3.82
CA ARG A 25 -20.25 -18.38 2.88
C ARG A 25 -21.63 -18.11 3.46
N GLU A 26 -22.21 -19.06 4.20
CA GLU A 26 -23.47 -18.86 4.91
C GLU A 26 -23.32 -17.82 6.02
N GLU A 27 -22.23 -17.87 6.79
CA GLU A 27 -21.89 -16.85 7.79
C GLU A 27 -21.73 -15.47 7.15
N LEU A 28 -21.04 -15.37 6.00
CA LEU A 28 -20.91 -14.13 5.25
C LEU A 28 -22.28 -13.61 4.80
N LEU A 29 -23.13 -14.49 4.27
CA LEU A 29 -24.48 -14.10 3.83
C LEU A 29 -25.30 -13.56 5.01
N PHE A 30 -25.21 -14.20 6.18
CA PHE A 30 -25.84 -13.72 7.40
C PHE A 30 -25.26 -12.38 7.86
N TYR A 31 -23.93 -12.22 7.79
CA TYR A 31 -23.25 -10.96 8.10
C TYR A 31 -23.69 -9.81 7.18
N CYS A 32 -24.08 -10.13 5.94
CA CYS A 32 -24.54 -9.18 4.94
C CYS A 32 -26.06 -8.93 4.94
N LYS A 33 -26.82 -9.45 5.92
CA LYS A 33 -28.30 -9.41 5.93
C LYS A 33 -28.91 -8.01 5.78
N ASP A 34 -28.24 -6.99 6.31
CA ASP A 34 -28.71 -5.60 6.29
C ASP A 34 -28.34 -4.88 4.98
N HIS A 35 -27.53 -5.52 4.13
CA HIS A 35 -26.99 -4.96 2.89
C HIS A 35 -27.50 -5.66 1.64
N ILE A 36 -27.91 -6.93 1.73
CA ILE A 36 -28.32 -7.75 0.60
C ILE A 36 -29.80 -8.13 0.70
N GLN A 37 -30.62 -7.67 -0.25
CA GLN A 37 -32.01 -8.14 -0.40
C GLN A 37 -32.04 -9.58 -0.99
N LYS A 38 -33.07 -10.35 -0.60
CA LYS A 38 -33.17 -11.81 -0.85
C LYS A 38 -33.02 -12.22 -2.33
N GLY A 39 -32.35 -13.37 -2.50
CA GLY A 39 -32.36 -14.21 -3.69
C GLY A 39 -31.09 -14.09 -4.54
N LEU A 40 -30.12 -14.99 -4.37
CA LEU A 40 -28.91 -15.08 -5.21
C LEU A 40 -29.25 -15.71 -6.57
N SER A 41 -28.57 -15.29 -7.64
CA SER A 41 -28.72 -15.85 -8.99
C SER A 41 -27.94 -17.17 -9.14
N SER A 42 -28.08 -17.89 -10.25
CA SER A 42 -27.44 -19.21 -10.46
C SER A 42 -26.11 -19.17 -11.22
N ASN A 43 -25.66 -18.01 -11.70
CA ASN A 43 -24.62 -17.95 -12.75
C ASN A 43 -23.17 -17.82 -12.25
N PHE A 44 -22.94 -17.56 -10.96
CA PHE A 44 -21.60 -17.41 -10.37
C PHE A 44 -21.48 -18.21 -9.06
N SER A 45 -20.25 -18.41 -8.56
CA SER A 45 -20.09 -18.97 -7.21
C SER A 45 -20.79 -18.07 -6.18
N VAL A 46 -21.36 -18.68 -5.14
CA VAL A 46 -22.15 -17.97 -4.10
C VAL A 46 -21.35 -16.80 -3.51
N GLY A 47 -20.06 -16.98 -3.24
CA GLY A 47 -19.19 -15.91 -2.71
C GLY A 47 -18.99 -14.73 -3.67
N VAL A 48 -18.75 -14.97 -4.97
CA VAL A 48 -18.63 -13.89 -5.96
C VAL A 48 -19.93 -13.10 -6.10
N GLN A 49 -21.08 -13.76 -6.00
CA GLN A 49 -22.38 -13.07 -6.03
C GLN A 49 -22.61 -12.20 -4.81
N ILE A 50 -22.16 -12.65 -3.64
CA ILE A 50 -22.22 -11.84 -2.42
C ILE A 50 -21.38 -10.57 -2.61
N PHE A 51 -20.14 -10.70 -3.12
CA PHE A 51 -19.27 -9.54 -3.34
C PHE A 51 -19.85 -8.55 -4.37
N ASP A 52 -20.38 -9.02 -5.50
CA ASP A 52 -21.04 -8.16 -6.51
C ASP A 52 -22.21 -7.36 -5.90
N ARG A 53 -22.97 -7.96 -4.98
CA ARG A 53 -24.08 -7.27 -4.30
C ARG A 53 -23.58 -6.25 -3.30
N LEU A 54 -22.55 -6.58 -2.52
CA LEU A 54 -21.94 -5.64 -1.60
C LEU A 54 -21.37 -4.42 -2.33
N GLU A 55 -20.81 -4.59 -3.52
CA GLU A 55 -20.36 -3.47 -4.35
C GLU A 55 -21.51 -2.64 -4.90
N LYS A 56 -22.58 -3.27 -5.39
CA LYS A 56 -23.80 -2.55 -5.84
C LYS A 56 -24.46 -1.76 -4.71
N ALA A 57 -24.34 -2.25 -3.47
CA ALA A 57 -24.77 -1.57 -2.27
C ALA A 57 -23.73 -0.54 -1.74
N ASN A 58 -22.59 -0.36 -2.42
CA ASN A 58 -21.48 0.53 -2.03
C ASN A 58 -20.90 0.24 -0.63
N VAL A 59 -21.06 -1.01 -0.16
CA VAL A 59 -20.54 -1.49 1.13
C VAL A 59 -19.05 -1.81 0.99
N ILE A 60 -18.69 -2.49 -0.10
CA ILE A 60 -17.29 -2.72 -0.48
C ILE A 60 -16.99 -2.09 -1.83
N SER A 61 -15.72 -1.79 -2.06
CA SER A 61 -15.17 -1.44 -3.35
C SER A 61 -13.65 -1.65 -3.30
N TRP A 62 -12.95 -1.47 -4.41
CA TRP A 62 -11.48 -1.47 -4.41
C TRP A 62 -10.87 -0.41 -3.44
N GLU A 63 -11.65 0.60 -3.06
CA GLU A 63 -11.28 1.63 -2.07
C GLU A 63 -11.77 1.33 -0.65
N LYS A 64 -12.79 0.47 -0.48
CA LYS A 64 -13.50 0.21 0.77
C LYS A 64 -13.50 -1.27 1.09
N LEU A 65 -12.63 -1.70 1.99
CA LEU A 65 -12.46 -3.12 2.33
C LEU A 65 -12.68 -3.45 3.82
N ASP A 66 -12.83 -2.44 4.68
CA ASP A 66 -13.08 -2.58 6.12
C ASP A 66 -14.14 -3.64 6.44
N PHE A 67 -15.30 -3.58 5.79
CA PHE A 67 -16.39 -4.53 6.03
C PHE A 67 -15.96 -5.99 5.82
N LEU A 68 -15.22 -6.26 4.74
CA LEU A 68 -14.76 -7.61 4.43
C LEU A 68 -13.62 -8.03 5.36
N THR A 69 -12.71 -7.12 5.68
CA THR A 69 -11.61 -7.36 6.63
C THR A 69 -12.14 -7.67 8.03
N GLU A 70 -13.13 -6.93 8.51
CA GLU A 70 -13.78 -7.15 9.81
C GLU A 70 -14.49 -8.50 9.86
N PHE A 71 -15.25 -8.86 8.80
CA PHE A 71 -15.87 -10.18 8.68
C PHE A 71 -14.83 -11.32 8.75
N LEU A 72 -13.79 -11.26 7.91
CA LEU A 72 -12.76 -12.30 7.85
C LEU A 72 -12.00 -12.44 9.17
N GLY A 73 -11.77 -11.32 9.87
CA GLY A 73 -11.21 -11.32 11.22
C GLY A 73 -12.14 -11.98 12.24
N ALA A 74 -13.45 -11.71 12.17
CA ALA A 74 -14.44 -12.29 13.08
C ALA A 74 -14.54 -13.82 12.97
N ILE A 75 -14.45 -14.37 11.74
CA ILE A 75 -14.42 -15.82 11.49
C ILE A 75 -13.00 -16.43 11.61
N LYS A 76 -12.02 -15.65 12.09
CA LYS A 76 -10.63 -16.07 12.34
C LYS A 76 -9.88 -16.56 11.09
N ARG A 77 -10.26 -16.08 9.90
CA ARG A 77 -9.58 -16.39 8.64
C ARG A 77 -8.44 -15.41 8.36
N GLN A 78 -7.42 -15.46 9.21
CA GLN A 78 -6.28 -14.53 9.16
C GLN A 78 -5.52 -14.58 7.83
N ASN A 79 -5.45 -15.74 7.17
CA ASN A 79 -4.84 -15.85 5.85
C ASN A 79 -5.56 -15.00 4.78
N LEU A 80 -6.88 -14.85 4.88
CA LEU A 80 -7.67 -14.02 3.97
C LEU A 80 -7.58 -12.53 4.34
N VAL A 81 -7.49 -12.20 5.64
CA VAL A 81 -7.17 -10.85 6.12
C VAL A 81 -5.81 -10.37 5.58
N THR A 82 -4.81 -11.25 5.62
CA THR A 82 -3.49 -11.02 5.02
C THR A 82 -3.58 -10.75 3.52
N MET A 83 -4.38 -11.53 2.78
CA MET A 83 -4.58 -11.31 1.35
C MET A 83 -5.19 -9.93 1.04
N LEU A 84 -6.17 -9.47 1.82
CA LEU A 84 -6.73 -8.13 1.68
C LEU A 84 -5.71 -7.05 2.03
N THR A 85 -4.94 -7.24 3.10
CA THR A 85 -3.91 -6.28 3.52
C THR A 85 -2.84 -6.11 2.45
N ALA A 86 -2.39 -7.20 1.82
CA ALA A 86 -1.45 -7.14 0.70
C ALA A 86 -2.05 -6.39 -0.50
N PHE A 87 -3.34 -6.57 -0.80
CA PHE A 87 -4.02 -5.78 -1.82
C PHE A 87 -4.05 -4.29 -1.47
N GLU A 88 -4.40 -3.93 -0.23
CA GLU A 88 -4.45 -2.54 0.20
C GLU A 88 -3.08 -1.86 0.17
N LEU A 89 -2.04 -2.56 0.62
CA LEU A 89 -0.64 -2.11 0.46
C LEU A 89 -0.31 -1.87 -1.02
N THR A 90 -0.63 -2.83 -1.91
CA THR A 90 -0.43 -2.68 -3.35
C THR A 90 -1.13 -1.43 -3.88
N ARG A 91 -2.39 -1.21 -3.48
CA ARG A 91 -3.19 -0.03 -3.85
C ARG A 91 -2.49 1.24 -3.41
N GLU A 92 -2.05 1.35 -2.16
CA GLU A 92 -1.42 2.56 -1.64
C GLU A 92 -0.06 2.85 -2.31
N LEU A 93 0.75 1.82 -2.58
CA LEU A 93 2.00 1.99 -3.34
C LEU A 93 1.74 2.56 -4.75
N MET A 94 0.67 2.12 -5.40
CA MET A 94 0.30 2.60 -6.74
C MET A 94 -0.35 3.99 -6.71
N ILE A 95 -1.13 4.32 -5.66
CA ILE A 95 -1.66 5.68 -5.47
C ILE A 95 -0.53 6.69 -5.28
N TYR A 96 0.51 6.34 -4.52
CA TYR A 96 1.71 7.15 -4.39
C TYR A 96 2.30 7.53 -5.75
N VAL A 97 2.49 6.53 -6.64
CA VAL A 97 3.00 6.76 -7.99
C VAL A 97 2.08 7.67 -8.79
N LEU A 98 0.77 7.48 -8.72
CA LEU A 98 -0.20 8.33 -9.41
C LEU A 98 -0.12 9.79 -8.95
N LYS A 99 -0.06 10.01 -7.63
CA LYS A 99 0.06 11.35 -7.06
C LYS A 99 1.35 12.04 -7.54
N ARG A 100 2.45 11.31 -7.62
CA ARG A 100 3.76 11.82 -8.05
C ARG A 100 3.85 12.12 -9.56
N GLN A 101 2.88 11.68 -10.36
CA GLN A 101 2.77 12.00 -11.79
C GLN A 101 1.83 13.18 -12.06
N ASP A 102 1.53 14.02 -11.04
CA ASP A 102 0.54 15.11 -11.06
C ASP A 102 -0.87 14.70 -11.53
N SER A 103 -1.12 13.39 -11.56
CA SER A 103 -2.41 12.82 -11.89
C SER A 103 -3.21 12.76 -10.59
N GLN A 104 -3.95 13.82 -10.26
CA GLN A 104 -4.79 13.84 -9.05
C GLN A 104 -5.82 12.71 -9.14
N PRO A 105 -5.73 11.65 -8.31
CA PRO A 105 -6.78 10.68 -8.26
C PRO A 105 -7.93 11.29 -7.43
N PRO A 106 -9.16 11.39 -7.96
CA PRO A 106 -10.31 11.75 -7.14
C PRO A 106 -10.61 10.54 -6.25
N MET A 107 -10.04 10.49 -5.04
CA MET A 107 -10.20 9.33 -4.15
C MET A 107 -10.59 9.74 -2.75
N THR A 108 -11.54 8.98 -2.20
CA THR A 108 -11.87 8.92 -0.78
C THR A 108 -11.73 7.45 -0.38
N SER A 109 -10.50 7.00 -0.09
CA SER A 109 -10.26 5.61 0.33
C SER A 109 -10.70 5.38 1.78
N SER A 110 -11.07 4.13 2.12
CA SER A 110 -11.40 3.72 3.50
C SER A 110 -10.25 3.93 4.50
N THR A 111 -9.02 4.00 3.99
CA THR A 111 -7.80 4.17 4.78
C THR A 111 -7.34 5.61 4.94
N ALA A 112 -8.02 6.60 4.34
CA ALA A 112 -7.47 7.95 4.14
C ALA A 112 -6.08 7.86 3.49
N SER A 113 -6.08 7.66 2.16
CA SER A 113 -4.95 7.13 1.36
C SER A 113 -3.55 7.41 1.93
N VAL A 114 -2.98 6.39 2.57
CA VAL A 114 -1.59 6.39 3.06
C VAL A 114 -0.63 6.71 1.93
N GLY A 115 -0.88 6.19 0.71
CA GLY A 115 -0.07 6.50 -0.45
C GLY A 115 -0.05 8.00 -0.77
N LEU A 116 -1.20 8.67 -0.66
CA LEU A 116 -1.32 10.12 -0.84
C LEU A 116 -0.57 10.88 0.26
N HIS A 117 -0.82 10.57 1.53
CA HIS A 117 -0.17 11.22 2.66
C HIS A 117 1.36 11.07 2.60
N LEU A 118 1.86 9.88 2.26
CA LEU A 118 3.30 9.64 2.12
C LEU A 118 3.89 10.43 0.95
N ALA A 119 3.20 10.52 -0.19
CA ALA A 119 3.65 11.32 -1.32
C ALA A 119 3.74 12.82 -0.95
N GLU A 120 2.76 13.32 -0.19
CA GLU A 120 2.72 14.70 0.27
C GLU A 120 3.81 14.99 1.32
N MET A 121 4.02 14.10 2.29
CA MET A 121 5.15 14.17 3.24
C MET A 121 6.50 14.22 2.51
N VAL A 122 6.71 13.34 1.51
CA VAL A 122 7.96 13.30 0.75
C VAL A 122 8.17 14.60 -0.04
N ASN A 123 7.12 15.14 -0.69
CA ASN A 123 7.18 16.43 -1.36
C ASN A 123 7.63 17.55 -0.41
N HIS A 124 7.05 17.62 0.79
CA HIS A 124 7.37 18.65 1.78
C HIS A 124 8.83 18.59 2.27
N VAL A 125 9.45 17.42 2.28
CA VAL A 125 10.87 17.25 2.70
C VAL A 125 11.85 17.56 1.56
N GLN A 126 11.40 17.55 0.32
CA GLN A 126 12.25 17.53 -0.88
C GLN A 126 11.84 18.55 -1.94
N ASP A 127 11.66 19.83 -1.63
CA ASP A 127 11.42 20.84 -2.68
C ASP A 127 12.50 20.73 -3.77
N GLY A 128 12.14 20.11 -4.91
CA GLY A 128 12.92 19.99 -6.14
C GLY A 128 13.89 18.80 -6.35
N VAL A 129 14.24 17.96 -5.37
CA VAL A 129 15.29 16.92 -5.58
C VAL A 129 14.70 15.53 -5.79
N TYR A 130 14.54 15.14 -7.06
CA TYR A 130 14.44 13.72 -7.45
C TYR A 130 15.62 12.96 -6.84
N LEU A 131 15.36 11.85 -6.14
CA LEU A 131 16.42 10.91 -5.76
C LEU A 131 17.34 10.70 -6.98
N PRO A 132 18.65 10.99 -6.91
CA PRO A 132 19.64 10.50 -7.87
C PRO A 132 19.83 8.98 -7.70
N ALA A 133 18.73 8.24 -7.53
CA ALA A 133 18.67 6.80 -7.34
C ALA A 133 18.46 6.06 -8.66
N GLN A 134 18.20 6.77 -9.77
CA GLN A 134 18.11 6.17 -11.10
C GLN A 134 19.34 5.30 -11.39
N GLY A 135 20.56 5.78 -11.15
CA GLY A 135 21.77 5.00 -11.44
C GLY A 135 21.88 3.67 -10.69
N VAL A 136 21.39 3.60 -9.46
CA VAL A 136 21.61 2.43 -8.59
C VAL A 136 20.39 1.54 -8.45
N ILE A 137 19.18 2.09 -8.45
CA ILE A 137 17.98 1.27 -8.63
C ILE A 137 17.99 0.67 -10.04
N LYS A 138 18.47 1.37 -11.09
CA LYS A 138 18.69 0.78 -12.43
C LYS A 138 19.81 -0.26 -12.45
N ALA A 139 20.91 -0.07 -11.72
CA ALA A 139 21.95 -1.10 -11.61
C ALA A 139 21.45 -2.35 -10.86
N ILE A 140 20.58 -2.17 -9.86
CA ILE A 140 20.01 -3.24 -9.04
C ILE A 140 18.86 -3.95 -9.79
N LEU A 141 17.98 -3.23 -10.48
CA LEU A 141 16.94 -3.79 -11.37
C LEU A 141 17.58 -4.56 -12.55
N LYS A 142 18.67 -4.05 -13.13
CA LYS A 142 19.46 -4.75 -14.16
C LYS A 142 20.08 -6.06 -13.66
N SER A 143 20.30 -6.22 -12.35
CA SER A 143 20.83 -7.44 -11.75
C SER A 143 19.80 -8.56 -11.53
N GLN A 144 18.55 -8.38 -11.99
CA GLN A 144 17.42 -9.33 -11.83
C GLN A 144 17.09 -9.70 -10.38
N GLN A 145 17.44 -8.85 -9.41
CA GLN A 145 17.06 -9.08 -8.02
C GLN A 145 15.57 -8.74 -7.81
N ARG A 146 14.89 -9.61 -7.05
CA ARG A 146 13.54 -9.39 -6.52
C ARG A 146 13.45 -8.00 -5.85
N ALA A 147 12.39 -7.24 -6.09
CA ALA A 147 12.22 -5.89 -5.54
C ALA A 147 12.28 -5.87 -3.99
N SER A 148 11.74 -6.92 -3.36
CA SER A 148 11.86 -7.20 -1.92
C SER A 148 13.31 -7.22 -1.42
N ASN A 149 14.23 -7.85 -2.18
CA ASN A 149 15.66 -7.86 -1.81
C ASN A 149 16.25 -6.45 -1.85
N VAL A 150 15.82 -5.64 -2.82
CA VAL A 150 16.25 -4.24 -2.95
C VAL A 150 15.81 -3.45 -1.72
N LEU A 151 14.55 -3.59 -1.33
CA LEU A 151 14.00 -2.98 -0.14
C LEU A 151 14.78 -3.40 1.12
N ASP A 152 15.11 -4.69 1.28
CA ASP A 152 15.89 -5.20 2.42
C ASP A 152 17.33 -4.68 2.45
N VAL A 153 17.97 -4.51 1.28
CA VAL A 153 19.30 -3.88 1.19
C VAL A 153 19.23 -2.42 1.58
N ILE A 154 18.24 -1.68 1.07
CA ILE A 154 18.03 -0.27 1.40
C ILE A 154 17.76 -0.12 2.89
N ARG A 155 16.83 -0.91 3.44
CA ARG A 155 16.51 -0.96 4.87
C ARG A 155 17.75 -1.14 5.73
N ARG A 156 18.60 -2.13 5.41
CA ARG A 156 19.83 -2.41 6.20
C ARG A 156 20.82 -1.25 6.18
N LYS A 157 20.85 -0.47 5.10
CA LYS A 157 21.77 0.66 4.93
C LYS A 157 21.23 1.95 5.55
N ALA A 158 19.98 2.30 5.25
CA ALA A 158 19.36 3.54 5.68
C ALA A 158 18.85 3.48 7.14
N LEU A 159 18.46 2.29 7.61
CA LEU A 159 17.83 2.08 8.92
C LEU A 159 18.54 0.96 9.73
N PRO A 160 19.87 1.03 9.94
CA PRO A 160 20.65 -0.09 10.49
C PRO A 160 20.30 -0.43 11.95
N LYS A 161 19.79 0.54 12.71
CA LYS A 161 19.42 0.39 14.13
C LYS A 161 17.92 0.35 14.38
N ALA A 162 17.11 0.48 13.33
CA ALA A 162 15.66 0.62 13.47
C ALA A 162 15.00 -0.75 13.65
N LYS A 163 14.08 -0.85 14.61
CA LYS A 163 13.27 -2.07 14.80
C LYS A 163 12.12 -2.04 13.81
N GLU A 164 11.91 -3.14 13.09
CA GLU A 164 10.82 -3.24 12.08
C GLU A 164 9.43 -3.23 12.71
N THR A 165 9.34 -3.47 14.02
CA THR A 165 8.11 -3.37 14.81
C THR A 165 7.74 -1.93 15.15
N GLU A 166 8.63 -0.96 14.90
CA GLU A 166 8.34 0.45 15.19
C GLU A 166 7.49 1.07 14.07
N PRO A 167 6.40 1.78 14.42
CA PRO A 167 5.48 2.40 13.45
C PRO A 167 6.18 3.31 12.44
N ASN A 168 7.10 4.13 12.94
CA ASN A 168 7.92 5.05 12.18
C ASN A 168 8.79 4.31 11.14
N THR A 169 9.42 3.22 11.57
CA THR A 169 10.25 2.38 10.70
C THR A 169 9.41 1.75 9.59
N PHE A 170 8.22 1.26 9.91
CA PHE A 170 7.33 0.66 8.92
C PHE A 170 6.81 1.70 7.92
N ALA A 171 6.40 2.90 8.38
CA ALA A 171 6.01 4.00 7.49
C ALA A 171 7.13 4.39 6.51
N LEU A 172 8.37 4.49 6.99
CA LEU A 172 9.53 4.75 6.14
C LEU A 172 9.76 3.62 5.12
N LEU A 173 9.56 2.35 5.50
CA LEU A 173 9.68 1.22 4.57
C LEU A 173 8.60 1.25 3.49
N VAL A 174 7.37 1.62 3.82
CA VAL A 174 6.29 1.80 2.83
C VAL A 174 6.63 2.95 1.88
N ALA A 175 7.15 4.07 2.37
CA ALA A 175 7.58 5.18 1.52
C ALA A 175 8.73 4.79 0.56
N ILE A 176 9.76 4.10 1.08
CA ILE A 176 10.86 3.59 0.25
C ILE A 176 10.36 2.60 -0.80
N ALA A 177 9.43 1.70 -0.43
CA ALA A 177 8.82 0.77 -1.37
C ALA A 177 8.07 1.52 -2.47
N ALA A 178 7.33 2.57 -2.13
CA ALA A 178 6.58 3.38 -3.09
C ALA A 178 7.52 4.12 -4.07
N GLU A 179 8.65 4.63 -3.59
CA GLU A 179 9.71 5.19 -4.43
C GLU A 179 10.33 4.15 -5.38
N ILE A 180 10.52 2.90 -4.93
CA ILE A 180 10.97 1.81 -5.83
C ILE A 180 9.94 1.58 -6.94
N VAL A 181 8.65 1.55 -6.63
CA VAL A 181 7.58 1.37 -7.64
C VAL A 181 7.57 2.54 -8.63
N LEU A 182 7.68 3.78 -8.15
CA LEU A 182 7.74 4.99 -8.99
C LEU A 182 8.92 4.91 -9.98
N LEU A 183 10.10 4.52 -9.50
CA LEU A 183 11.29 4.41 -10.33
C LEU A 183 11.18 3.28 -11.36
N VAL A 184 10.63 2.13 -10.97
CA VAL A 184 10.34 1.04 -11.93
C VAL A 184 9.37 1.52 -13.00
N PHE A 185 8.33 2.27 -12.62
CA PHE A 185 7.37 2.83 -13.55
C PHE A 185 8.03 3.78 -14.56
N ASP A 186 8.83 4.74 -14.09
CA ASP A 186 9.51 5.72 -14.96
C ASP A 186 10.55 5.07 -15.89
N GLU A 187 11.34 4.11 -15.40
CA GLU A 187 12.38 3.44 -16.18
C GLU A 187 11.82 2.46 -17.23
N ASN A 188 10.65 1.87 -17.00
CA ASN A 188 10.02 0.92 -17.92
C ASN A 188 9.01 1.60 -18.86
N GLN A 189 9.32 2.81 -19.34
CA GLN A 189 8.47 3.57 -20.27
C GLN A 189 7.02 3.71 -19.77
N LYS A 190 6.82 3.85 -18.45
CA LYS A 190 5.50 3.98 -17.84
C LYS A 190 4.58 2.77 -18.07
N GLN A 191 5.16 1.58 -18.22
CA GLN A 191 4.38 0.34 -18.30
C GLN A 191 3.77 -0.02 -16.94
N GLU A 192 2.47 0.24 -16.82
CA GLU A 192 1.70 0.10 -15.58
C GLU A 192 1.72 -1.32 -15.00
N LYS A 193 1.74 -2.34 -15.88
CA LYS A 193 1.75 -3.74 -15.47
C LYS A 193 3.01 -4.11 -14.69
N TYR A 194 4.18 -3.66 -15.14
CA TYR A 194 5.44 -3.93 -14.46
C TYR A 194 5.50 -3.24 -13.08
N ALA A 195 5.01 -2.00 -13.01
CA ALA A 195 4.89 -1.29 -11.74
C ALA A 195 3.93 -2.01 -10.78
N LEU A 196 2.79 -2.49 -11.28
CA LEU A 196 1.85 -3.28 -10.48
C LEU A 196 2.48 -4.59 -9.98
N ASP A 197 3.18 -5.34 -10.83
CA ASP A 197 3.84 -6.59 -10.44
C ASP A 197 4.88 -6.36 -9.33
N VAL A 198 5.65 -5.27 -9.41
CA VAL A 198 6.60 -4.86 -8.36
C VAL A 198 5.87 -4.41 -7.09
N ALA A 199 4.77 -3.66 -7.21
CA ALA A 199 3.97 -3.24 -6.07
C ALA A 199 3.37 -4.45 -5.33
N ILE A 200 2.87 -5.46 -6.06
CA ILE A 200 2.39 -6.72 -5.48
C ILE A 200 3.53 -7.42 -4.73
N GLU A 201 4.71 -7.56 -5.34
CA GLU A 201 5.85 -8.22 -4.70
C GLU A 201 6.28 -7.52 -3.40
N LEU A 202 6.33 -6.19 -3.41
CA LEU A 202 6.70 -5.39 -2.24
C LEU A 202 5.61 -5.43 -1.16
N ALA A 203 4.33 -5.39 -1.56
CA ALA A 203 3.21 -5.51 -0.64
C ALA A 203 3.20 -6.87 0.08
N ASP A 204 3.41 -7.98 -0.65
CA ASP A 204 3.53 -9.32 -0.07
C ASP A 204 4.71 -9.44 0.91
N HIS A 205 5.78 -8.67 0.70
CA HIS A 205 6.92 -8.61 1.61
C HIS A 205 6.66 -7.77 2.85
N LEU A 206 5.95 -6.64 2.69
CA LEU A 206 5.62 -5.71 3.76
C LEU A 206 4.46 -6.20 4.64
N GLU A 207 3.46 -6.88 4.07
CA GLU A 207 2.29 -7.37 4.80
C GLU A 207 2.69 -8.27 5.97
N LYS A 208 3.68 -9.14 5.76
CA LYS A 208 4.22 -10.04 6.80
C LYS A 208 4.70 -9.29 8.04
N LYS A 209 4.97 -7.98 7.90
CA LYS A 209 5.42 -7.09 8.97
C LYS A 209 4.27 -6.31 9.60
N VAL A 210 3.14 -6.12 8.90
CA VAL A 210 1.93 -5.44 9.41
C VAL A 210 1.35 -6.14 10.63
N ALA A 211 1.41 -7.48 10.67
CA ALA A 211 0.94 -8.26 11.82
C ALA A 211 1.63 -7.87 13.15
N ASN A 212 2.83 -7.29 13.10
CA ASN A 212 3.54 -6.83 14.30
C ASN A 212 3.04 -5.47 14.83
N TYR A 213 2.23 -4.76 14.05
CA TYR A 213 1.72 -3.43 14.36
C TYR A 213 0.24 -3.45 14.81
N GLY A 214 -0.46 -4.55 14.56
CA GLY A 214 -1.91 -4.69 14.81
C GLY A 214 -2.62 -4.91 13.48
N SER A 215 -3.51 -3.98 13.12
CA SER A 215 -4.24 -3.98 11.86
C SER A 215 -3.72 -2.94 10.86
N TRP A 216 -3.95 -3.19 9.58
CA TRP A 216 -3.67 -2.23 8.51
C TRP A 216 -4.40 -0.89 8.73
N LYS A 217 -5.64 -0.94 9.22
CA LYS A 217 -6.46 0.24 9.53
C LYS A 217 -5.82 1.12 10.60
N GLU A 218 -5.27 0.53 11.66
CA GLU A 218 -4.56 1.27 12.69
C GLU A 218 -3.31 1.95 12.12
N PHE A 219 -2.59 1.28 11.21
CA PHE A 219 -1.39 1.85 10.59
C PHE A 219 -1.75 3.04 9.71
N CYS A 220 -2.83 2.93 8.95
CA CYS A 220 -3.31 4.02 8.11
C CYS A 220 -3.68 5.25 8.93
N ARG A 221 -4.38 5.06 10.05
CA ARG A 221 -4.70 6.14 10.99
C ARG A 221 -3.42 6.79 11.53
N PHE A 222 -2.43 5.99 11.93
CA PHE A 222 -1.15 6.51 12.43
C PHE A 222 -0.44 7.40 11.41
N VAL A 223 -0.36 7.00 10.14
CA VAL A 223 0.24 7.83 9.09
C VAL A 223 -0.57 9.12 8.89
N GLY A 224 -1.90 9.04 8.86
CA GLY A 224 -2.78 10.21 8.71
C GLY A 224 -2.67 11.21 9.86
N GLU A 225 -2.57 10.76 11.11
CA GLU A 225 -2.37 11.63 12.28
C GLU A 225 -1.04 12.38 12.20
N ARG A 226 0.05 11.70 11.80
CA ARG A 226 1.37 12.33 11.60
C ARG A 226 1.36 13.30 10.42
N HIS A 227 0.69 12.98 9.33
CA HIS A 227 0.50 13.89 8.21
C HIS A 227 -0.10 15.22 8.68
N ASN A 228 -1.25 15.13 9.34
CA ASN A 228 -2.01 16.33 9.74
C ASN A 228 -1.31 17.15 10.84
N GLY A 229 -0.51 16.51 11.70
CA GLY A 229 0.20 17.18 12.79
C GLY A 229 1.39 18.06 12.35
N TYR A 230 2.03 17.77 11.22
CA TYR A 230 3.28 18.43 10.80
C TYR A 230 3.16 19.30 9.55
N PHE A 231 2.02 19.28 8.84
CA PHE A 231 1.75 20.15 7.69
C PHE A 231 1.59 21.65 8.06
N CYS A 232 2.17 22.11 9.17
CA CYS A 232 2.14 23.50 9.66
C CYS A 232 3.50 24.22 9.68
N GLU A 233 4.65 23.56 9.40
CA GLU A 233 5.96 24.23 9.45
C GLU A 233 6.91 23.81 8.30
N PRO A 234 7.52 24.76 7.57
CA PRO A 234 8.43 24.46 6.46
C PRO A 234 9.79 23.95 6.95
N VAL A 235 10.38 23.00 6.19
CA VAL A 235 11.67 22.36 6.49
C VAL A 235 12.71 22.79 5.47
N ALA A 236 13.94 23.05 5.92
CA ALA A 236 15.02 23.58 5.09
C ALA A 236 15.62 22.57 4.08
N GLU A 237 15.94 23.07 2.89
CA GLU A 237 16.54 22.36 1.76
C GLU A 237 17.95 21.80 2.04
N PRO A 238 18.33 20.62 1.52
CA PRO A 238 19.71 20.15 1.52
C PRO A 238 20.48 20.54 0.25
N ALA A 239 21.81 20.65 0.36
CA ALA A 239 22.71 21.05 -0.74
C ALA A 239 22.97 19.92 -1.77
N PRO A 240 23.20 20.24 -3.05
CA PRO A 240 23.42 19.25 -4.11
C PRO A 240 24.90 18.91 -4.28
N ASP A 241 25.31 17.74 -3.80
CA ASP A 241 26.22 16.82 -4.49
C ASP A 241 26.47 15.61 -3.58
N SER A 242 25.74 14.52 -3.82
CA SER A 242 25.91 13.35 -2.97
C SER A 242 25.50 12.06 -3.68
N SER A 243 26.16 10.96 -3.31
CA SER A 243 25.84 9.62 -3.81
C SER A 243 24.36 9.28 -3.57
N TRP A 244 23.77 8.39 -4.37
CA TRP A 244 22.38 7.93 -4.12
C TRP A 244 22.16 7.40 -2.69
N GLN A 245 23.22 6.87 -2.04
CA GLN A 245 23.18 6.35 -0.67
C GLN A 245 23.00 7.49 0.33
N SER A 246 23.70 8.60 0.13
CA SER A 246 23.57 9.80 0.97
C SER A 246 22.23 10.48 0.72
N VAL A 247 21.73 10.58 -0.52
CA VAL A 247 20.41 11.18 -0.76
C VAL A 247 19.29 10.35 -0.15
N LEU A 248 19.33 9.02 -0.26
CA LEU A 248 18.31 8.18 0.35
C LEU A 248 18.42 8.15 1.87
N THR A 249 19.63 8.16 2.43
CA THR A 249 19.83 8.27 3.89
C THR A 249 19.39 9.64 4.40
N ASP A 250 19.61 10.71 3.65
CA ASP A 250 19.14 12.07 3.96
C ASP A 250 17.62 12.16 3.85
N LEU A 251 16.99 11.60 2.81
CA LEU A 251 15.54 11.58 2.69
C LEU A 251 14.90 10.82 3.84
N VAL A 252 15.37 9.60 4.10
CA VAL A 252 14.87 8.77 5.22
C VAL A 252 15.16 9.46 6.56
N GLY A 253 16.33 10.08 6.71
CA GLY A 253 16.73 10.84 7.89
C GLY A 253 15.83 12.05 8.12
N LYS A 254 15.54 12.83 7.07
CA LYS A 254 14.67 14.01 7.14
C LYS A 254 13.21 13.65 7.33
N MET A 255 12.67 12.65 6.62
CA MET A 255 11.31 12.16 6.89
C MET A 255 11.19 11.69 8.34
N LYS A 256 12.23 11.00 8.82
CA LYS A 256 12.31 10.60 10.22
C LYS A 256 12.31 11.82 11.14
N GLU A 257 13.16 12.80 10.88
CA GLU A 257 13.30 14.02 11.69
C GLU A 257 12.00 14.83 11.74
N VAL A 258 11.36 15.01 10.59
CA VAL A 258 10.23 15.93 10.40
C VAL A 258 8.92 15.30 10.85
N PHE A 259 8.60 14.08 10.43
CA PHE A 259 7.26 13.48 10.62
C PHE A 259 7.22 12.39 11.68
N PHE A 260 8.38 11.78 11.94
CA PHE A 260 8.47 10.54 12.71
C PHE A 260 9.40 10.64 13.93
N SER A 261 9.82 11.84 14.32
CA SER A 261 10.51 12.12 15.58
C SER A 261 9.49 12.26 16.67
N TYR A 262 9.32 11.23 17.49
CA TYR A 262 8.92 11.20 18.92
C TYR A 262 8.64 9.75 19.25
#